data_AF-A0A7Z9VW07-F1
#
_entry.id   AF-A0A7Z9VW07-F1
#
_cell.length_a   1.000
_cell.length_b   1.000
_cell.length_c   1.000
_cell.angle_alpha   90.00
_cell.angle_beta   90.00
_cell.angle_gamma   90.00
#
_symmetry.space_group_name_H-M   'P 1'
#
loop_
_entity.id
_entity.type
_entity.pdbx_description
1 polymer ?
#
loop_
_entity_poly.entity_id
_entity_poly.type
_entity_poly.pdbx_seq_one_letter_code
_entity_poly.pdbx_strand_id
1 'polypeptide(L)' 'MESHQIHELLNLLIRWFHVIVGITWIGQIYLFNWMEKTLPKEIDSQAGKNVVGQLWMVHGGGFYFVEKQKI' A
#
# COMPACT_ATOMS: atom_id res chain seq x y z
N MET A 1 26.44 33.58 0.44
CA MET A 1 26.65 32.58 1.50
C MET A 1 25.35 31.84 1.81
N GLU A 2 24.25 32.57 2.04
CA GLU A 2 22.90 32.02 2.26
C GLU A 2 22.37 31.05 1.18
N SER A 3 22.56 31.36 -0.11
CA SER A 3 22.04 30.51 -1.20
C SER A 3 22.66 29.11 -1.21
N HIS A 4 23.96 29.00 -0.90
CA HIS A 4 24.67 27.73 -0.83
C HIS A 4 24.08 26.81 0.25
N GLN A 5 23.80 27.37 1.43
CA GLN A 5 23.24 26.63 2.56
C GLN A 5 21.83 26.09 2.26
N ILE A 6 21.01 26.87 1.56
CA ILE A 6 19.67 26.43 1.10
C ILE A 6 19.80 25.29 0.09
N HIS A 7 20.74 25.39 -0.86
CA HIS A 7 20.97 24.34 -1.86
C HIS A 7 21.46 23.04 -1.21
N GLU A 8 22.35 23.12 -0.22
CA GLU A 8 22.82 21.95 0.53
C GLU A 8 21.68 21.27 1.31
N LEU A 9 20.84 22.05 1.99
CA LEU A 9 19.67 21.54 2.69
C LEU A 9 18.70 20.86 1.73
N LEU A 10 18.38 21.50 0.60
CA LEU A 10 17.47 20.94 -0.39
C LEU A 10 18.02 19.64 -1.00
N ASN A 11 19.32 19.58 -1.28
CA ASN A 11 19.98 18.37 -1.76
C ASN A 11 19.82 17.23 -0.75
N LEU A 12 20.09 17.51 0.52
CA LEU A 12 19.92 16.54 1.59
C LEU A 12 18.47 16.05 1.71
N LEU A 13 17.50 16.96 1.68
CA LEU A 13 16.07 16.65 1.75
C LEU A 13 15.62 15.76 0.58
N ILE A 14 16.02 16.10 -0.66
CA ILE A 14 15.66 15.32 -1.85
C ILE A 14 16.23 13.90 -1.76
N ARG A 15 17.47 13.74 -1.29
CA ARG A 15 18.09 12.42 -1.14
C ARG A 15 17.34 11.56 -0.13
N TRP A 16 17.02 12.11 1.04
CA TRP A 16 16.27 11.38 2.05
C TRP A 16 14.83 11.11 1.65
N PHE A 17 14.17 12.08 1.01
CA PHE A 17 12.85 11.89 0.42
C PHE A 17 12.86 10.73 -0.57
N HIS A 18 13.83 10.68 -1.48
CA HIS A 18 13.96 9.60 -2.46
C HIS A 18 14.12 8.23 -1.78
N VAL A 19 14.95 8.14 -0.74
CA VAL A 19 15.15 6.90 0.03
C VAL A 19 13.85 6.45 0.71
N ILE A 20 13.14 7.37 1.38
CA ILE A 20 11.87 7.06 2.09
C ILE A 20 10.80 6.63 1.09
N VAL A 21 10.67 7.34 -0.03
CA VAL A 21 9.74 6.97 -1.11
C VAL A 21 10.10 5.61 -1.68
N GLY A 22 11.39 5.33 -1.92
CA GLY A 22 11.85 4.03 -2.39
C GLY A 22 11.50 2.88 -1.44
N ILE A 23 11.78 3.04 -0.15
CA ILE A 23 11.44 2.04 0.88
C ILE A 23 9.92 1.83 0.95
N THR A 24 9.14 2.91 0.96
CA THR A 24 7.68 2.85 1.03
C THR A 24 7.10 2.18 -0.20
N TRP A 25 7.59 2.53 -1.40
CA TRP A 25 7.17 1.93 -2.67
C TRP A 25 7.41 0.42 -2.69
N ILE A 26 8.60 -0.01 -2.29
CA ILE A 26 8.94 -1.44 -2.20
C ILE A 26 8.01 -2.14 -1.20
N GLY A 27 7.85 -1.58 0.00
CA GLY A 27 6.95 -2.13 1.02
C GLY A 27 5.51 -2.26 0.54
N GLN A 28 4.99 -1.26 -0.17
CA GLN A 28 3.64 -1.29 -0.75
C GLN A 28 3.50 -2.41 -1.79
N ILE A 29 4.47 -2.60 -2.68
CA ILE A 29 4.43 -3.71 -3.64
C ILE A 29 4.34 -5.06 -2.93
N TYR A 30 5.15 -5.29 -1.91
CA TYR A 30 5.10 -6.54 -1.14
C TYR A 30 3.77 -6.72 -0.41
N LEU A 31 3.25 -5.66 0.21
CA LEU A 31 1.96 -5.67 0.89
C LEU A 31 0.82 -6.06 -0.05
N PHE A 32 0.73 -5.42 -1.22
CA PHE A 32 -0.32 -5.71 -2.20
C PHE A 32 -0.18 -7.11 -2.80
N ASN A 33 1.04 -7.54 -3.12
CA ASN A 33 1.29 -8.91 -3.58
C ASN A 33 0.91 -9.97 -2.54
N TRP A 34 1.20 -9.72 -1.27
CA TRP A 34 0.78 -10.59 -0.17
C TRP A 34 -0.74 -10.60 -0.06
N MET A 35 -1.37 -9.42 -0.02
CA MET A 35 -2.82 -9.27 0.09
C MET A 35 -3.52 -10.04 -1.03
N GLU A 36 -3.10 -9.89 -2.28
CA GLU A 36 -3.68 -10.61 -3.41
C GLU A 36 -3.54 -12.13 -3.32
N LYS A 37 -2.42 -12.63 -2.81
CA LYS A 37 -2.17 -14.08 -2.63
C LYS A 37 -2.95 -14.66 -1.46
N THR A 38 -3.22 -13.85 -0.44
CA THR A 38 -3.89 -14.27 0.79
C THR A 38 -5.41 -14.13 0.70
N LEU A 39 -5.96 -13.48 -0.34
CA LEU A 39 -7.40 -13.47 -0.61
C LEU A 39 -7.94 -14.91 -0.64
N PRO A 40 -8.75 -15.34 0.35
CA PRO A 40 -9.38 -16.64 0.31
C PRO A 40 -10.31 -16.72 -0.90
N LYS A 41 -10.28 -17.88 -1.55
CA LYS A 41 -11.18 -18.22 -2.67
C LYS A 41 -12.58 -18.59 -2.19
N GLU A 42 -12.74 -18.83 -0.89
CA GLU A 42 -14.04 -19.03 -0.27
C GLU A 42 -14.76 -17.70 -0.25
N ILE A 43 -15.65 -17.56 -1.22
CA ILE A 43 -16.51 -16.41 -1.40
C ILE A 43 -17.81 -16.71 -0.65
N ASP A 44 -18.28 -15.77 0.15
CA ASP A 44 -19.58 -15.85 0.81
C ASP A 44 -20.67 -16.16 -0.23
N SER A 45 -21.54 -17.10 0.10
CA SER A 45 -22.75 -17.43 -0.67
C SER A 45 -23.62 -16.21 -1.03
N GLN A 46 -23.55 -15.13 -0.25
CA GLN A 46 -24.27 -13.88 -0.48
C GLN A 46 -23.47 -12.84 -1.27
N ALA A 47 -22.21 -13.11 -1.61
CA ALA A 47 -21.38 -12.17 -2.34
C ALA A 47 -21.92 -11.90 -3.75
N GLY A 48 -21.65 -10.70 -4.27
CA GLY A 48 -22.03 -10.34 -5.63
C GLY A 48 -21.42 -11.27 -6.68
N LYS A 49 -22.11 -11.48 -7.80
CA LYS A 49 -21.69 -12.40 -8.89
C LYS A 49 -20.28 -12.14 -9.44
N ASN A 50 -19.76 -10.94 -9.28
CA ASN A 50 -18.45 -10.53 -9.79
C ASN A 50 -17.35 -10.53 -8.72
N VAL A 51 -17.66 -10.90 -7.47
CA VAL A 51 -16.69 -11.02 -6.39
C VAL A 51 -15.87 -12.29 -6.60
N VAL A 52 -14.54 -12.16 -6.57
CA VAL A 52 -13.58 -13.25 -6.80
C VAL A 52 -12.65 -13.50 -5.61
N GLY A 53 -12.84 -12.77 -4.51
CA GLY A 53 -12.14 -12.97 -3.25
C GLY A 53 -12.59 -11.94 -2.21
N GLN A 54 -12.53 -12.31 -0.93
CA GLN A 54 -12.96 -11.46 0.19
C GLN A 54 -11.95 -11.56 1.33
N LEU A 55 -11.60 -10.47 1.98
CA LEU A 55 -10.65 -10.49 3.09
C LEU A 55 -11.05 -9.51 4.19
N TRP A 56 -10.86 -9.96 5.42
CA TRP A 56 -10.88 -9.10 6.60
C TRP A 56 -9.48 -8.59 6.88
N MET A 57 -9.37 -7.27 7.03
CA MET A 57 -8.12 -6.60 7.33
C MET A 57 -8.28 -5.69 8.53
N VAL A 58 -7.26 -5.62 9.38
CA VAL A 58 -7.20 -4.72 10.53
C VAL A 58 -6.21 -3.61 10.23
N HIS A 59 -6.65 -2.36 10.38
CA HIS A 59 -5.77 -1.20 10.19
C HIS A 59 -6.19 -0.06 11.13
N GLY A 60 -5.24 0.57 11.82
CA GLY A 60 -5.52 1.72 12.71
C GLY A 60 -6.52 1.45 13.83
N GLY A 61 -6.73 0.18 14.22
CA GLY A 61 -7.73 -0.22 15.23
C GLY A 61 -9.13 -0.51 14.68
N GLY A 62 -9.35 -0.37 13.37
CA GLY A 62 -10.60 -0.74 12.69
C GLY A 62 -10.52 -2.07 11.95
N PHE A 63 -11.66 -2.74 11.80
CA PHE A 63 -11.85 -3.89 10.93
C PHE A 63 -12.44 -3.43 9.60
N TYR A 64 -11.82 -3.86 8.50
CA TYR A 64 -12.22 -3.56 7.14
C TYR A 64 -12.53 -4.86 6.43
N PHE A 65 -13.66 -4.89 5.73
CA PHE A 65 -14.01 -5.96 4.81
C PHE A 65 -13.75 -5.50 3.39
N VAL A 66 -12.95 -6.26 2.64
CA VAL A 66 -12.54 -5.90 1.27
C VAL A 66 -12.92 -7.02 0.32
N GLU A 67 -13.56 -6.65 -0.79
CA GLU A 67 -13.93 -7.57 -1.86
C GLU A 67 -13.08 -7.27 -3.10
N LYS A 68 -12.47 -8.30 -3.66
CA LYS A 68 -11.86 -8.23 -5.00
C LYS A 68 -12.93 -8.52 -6.03
N GLN A 69 -13.17 -7.56 -6.91
CA GLN A 69 -14.10 -7.73 -8.03
C GLN A 69 -13.33 -7.98 -9.31
N LYS A 70 -13.88 -8.83 -10.18
CA LYS A 70 -13.42 -8.98 -11.55
C LYS A 70 -14.01 -7.83 -12.39
N ILE A 71 -13.15 -7.11 -13.11
CA ILE A 71 -13.55 -6.13 -14.12
C ILE A 71 -14.10 -6.86 -15.35
#